data_AF-A0AAD5GY77-F1
#
_entry.id   AF-A0AAD5GY77-F1
#
_cell.length_a   1.000
_cell.length_b   1.000
_cell.length_c   1.000
_cell.angle_alpha   90.00
_cell.angle_beta   90.00
_cell.angle_gamma   90.00
#
_symmetry.space_group_name_H-M   'P 1'
#
loop_
_entity.id
_entity.type
_entity.pdbx_description
1 polymer ?
#
loop_
_entity_poly.entity_id
_entity_poly.type
_entity_poly.pdbx_seq_one_letter_code
_entity_poly.pdbx_strand_id
1 'polypeptide(L)'
;FQEVVPLTTPNILGLKKKKVSKKWNSLIRKTLNRSSKITKPNSDNSDPDNKFRCLISKRMVGLLISVWLRSDLYQHVKNANVSCVGCGIMGRLGNKGSVSVRFQLSDTSFCFVCTHLASGGGEGDKQIRNSNAIEIFSRTSFPTTNGRSSVDLPKRILDHE
;
A
#
# COMPACT_ATOMS: atom_id res chain seq x y z
N PHE A 1 -1.69 7.27 -1.78
CA PHE A 1 -2.72 8.34 -1.82
C PHE A 1 -3.20 8.64 -0.41
N GLN A 2 -3.41 9.91 -0.11
CA GLN A 2 -4.00 10.40 1.14
C GLN A 2 -5.40 10.98 0.85
N GLU A 3 -6.23 11.09 1.89
CA GLU A 3 -7.56 11.71 1.84
C GLU A 3 -8.48 11.21 0.71
N VAL A 4 -8.40 9.93 0.35
CA VAL A 4 -9.23 9.38 -0.74
C VAL A 4 -10.73 9.33 -0.41
N VAL A 5 -11.09 9.56 0.85
CA VAL A 5 -12.47 9.71 1.32
C VAL A 5 -12.55 10.85 2.35
N PRO A 6 -13.70 11.55 2.45
CA PRO A 6 -13.92 12.56 3.48
C PRO A 6 -13.81 12.00 4.90
N LEU A 7 -13.37 12.81 5.84
CA LEU A 7 -13.24 12.44 7.25
C LEU A 7 -14.58 12.50 7.96
N THR A 8 -15.37 11.46 7.80
CA THR A 8 -16.68 11.30 8.47
C THR A 8 -16.63 10.10 9.40
N THR A 9 -17.41 10.11 10.49
CA THR A 9 -17.50 9.00 11.46
C THR A 9 -17.68 7.64 10.78
N PRO A 10 -18.55 7.47 9.76
CA PRO A 10 -18.69 6.19 9.07
C PRO A 10 -17.44 5.75 8.30
N ASN A 11 -16.61 6.68 7.81
CA ASN A 11 -15.37 6.37 7.11
C ASN A 11 -14.24 6.00 8.07
N ILE A 12 -14.18 6.66 9.23
CA ILE A 12 -13.21 6.36 10.30
C ILE A 12 -13.49 4.99 10.90
N LEU A 13 -14.77 4.66 11.13
CA LEU A 13 -15.21 3.35 11.61
C LEU A 13 -15.18 2.24 10.53
N GLY A 14 -14.81 2.58 9.30
CA GLY A 14 -14.72 1.60 8.20
C GLY A 14 -16.07 1.06 7.69
N LEU A 15 -17.19 1.70 8.07
CA LEU A 15 -18.55 1.26 7.75
C LEU A 15 -18.93 1.48 6.29
N LYS A 16 -18.26 2.39 5.55
CA LYS A 16 -18.50 2.59 4.12
C LYS A 16 -17.70 1.60 3.24
N LYS A 17 -18.46 0.90 2.36
CA LYS A 17 -18.00 -0.14 1.41
C LYS A 17 -16.88 0.34 0.46
N LYS A 18 -16.12 -0.64 -0.07
CA LYS A 18 -14.95 -0.57 -1.00
C LYS A 18 -15.16 0.19 -2.34
N LYS A 19 -16.24 0.97 -2.53
CA LYS A 19 -16.59 1.64 -3.80
C LYS A 19 -15.48 2.58 -4.29
N VAL A 20 -14.88 3.38 -3.40
CA VAL A 20 -13.80 4.32 -3.75
C VAL A 20 -12.55 3.59 -4.24
N SER A 21 -12.07 2.60 -3.50
CA SER A 21 -10.90 1.80 -3.89
C SER A 21 -11.12 1.10 -5.24
N LYS A 22 -12.33 0.59 -5.51
CA LYS A 22 -12.68 -0.02 -6.80
C LYS A 22 -12.62 1.00 -7.95
N LYS A 23 -13.12 2.23 -7.75
CA LYS A 23 -13.06 3.30 -8.75
C LYS A 23 -11.62 3.67 -9.08
N TRP A 24 -10.79 3.90 -8.06
CA TRP A 24 -9.35 4.17 -8.24
C TRP A 24 -8.64 3.03 -8.96
N ASN A 25 -8.85 1.78 -8.54
CA ASN A 25 -8.21 0.63 -9.19
C ASN A 25 -8.63 0.49 -10.67
N SER A 26 -9.89 0.82 -11.01
CA SER A 26 -10.37 0.82 -12.38
C SER A 26 -9.65 1.89 -13.23
N LEU A 27 -9.55 3.12 -12.71
CA LEU A 27 -8.86 4.21 -13.39
C LEU A 27 -7.38 3.90 -13.59
N ILE A 28 -6.68 3.48 -12.53
CA ILE A 28 -5.25 3.14 -12.60
C ILE A 28 -5.01 2.01 -13.59
N ARG A 29 -5.82 0.94 -13.56
CA ARG A 29 -5.72 -0.16 -14.53
C ARG A 29 -5.85 0.35 -15.97
N LYS A 30 -6.86 1.18 -16.24
CA LYS A 30 -7.09 1.73 -17.58
C LYS A 30 -5.90 2.58 -18.03
N THR A 31 -5.38 3.44 -17.17
CA THR A 31 -4.25 4.31 -17.49
C THR A 31 -2.96 3.53 -17.75
N LEU A 32 -2.57 2.62 -16.84
CA LEU A 32 -1.35 1.82 -16.98
C LEU A 32 -1.35 0.95 -18.24
N ASN A 33 -2.52 0.42 -18.60
CA ASN A 33 -2.66 -0.46 -19.77
C ASN A 33 -3.07 0.29 -21.06
N ARG A 34 -3.16 1.62 -21.03
CA ARG A 34 -3.43 2.44 -22.22
C ARG A 34 -2.18 2.59 -23.07
N SER A 35 -1.03 2.86 -22.46
CA SER A 35 0.23 3.12 -23.16
C SER A 35 0.75 1.89 -23.91
N SER A 36 0.51 0.67 -23.42
CA SER A 36 0.87 -0.57 -24.12
C SER A 36 0.22 -0.70 -25.50
N LYS A 37 -0.91 -0.03 -25.74
CA LYS A 37 -1.60 -0.03 -27.04
C LYS A 37 -1.02 1.00 -28.02
N ILE A 38 -0.44 2.10 -27.53
CA ILE A 38 0.08 3.18 -28.38
C ILE A 38 1.37 2.74 -29.09
N THR A 39 2.22 1.97 -28.40
CA THR A 39 3.49 1.48 -28.96
C THR A 39 3.34 0.30 -29.95
N LYS A 40 2.17 -0.33 -30.02
CA LYS A 40 1.88 -1.44 -30.97
C LYS A 40 0.43 -1.34 -31.49
N PRO A 41 0.13 -0.39 -32.39
CA PRO A 41 -1.24 -0.14 -32.86
C PRO A 41 -1.82 -1.26 -33.73
N ASN A 42 -0.99 -2.10 -34.37
CA ASN A 42 -1.41 -3.09 -35.38
C ASN A 42 -1.25 -4.57 -34.98
N SER A 43 -0.96 -4.89 -33.72
CA SER A 43 -0.98 -6.29 -33.26
C SER A 43 -2.19 -6.54 -32.37
N ASP A 44 -3.25 -7.13 -32.93
CA ASP A 44 -4.39 -7.67 -32.17
C ASP A 44 -3.95 -8.74 -31.15
N ASN A 45 -2.73 -9.25 -31.28
CA ASN A 45 -2.02 -9.98 -30.24
C ASN A 45 -1.42 -9.02 -29.21
N SER A 46 -2.26 -8.37 -28.41
CA SER A 46 -1.79 -7.68 -27.20
C SER A 46 -1.17 -8.72 -26.28
N ASP A 47 0.17 -8.79 -26.26
CA ASP A 47 0.91 -9.69 -25.39
C ASP A 47 0.37 -9.57 -23.94
N PRO A 48 -0.31 -10.61 -23.41
CA PRO A 48 -0.90 -10.57 -22.07
C PRO A 48 0.15 -10.32 -20.98
N ASP A 49 1.42 -10.61 -21.28
CA ASP A 49 2.55 -10.47 -20.38
C ASP A 49 2.98 -9.00 -20.20
N ASN A 50 2.72 -8.14 -21.18
CA ASN A 50 3.01 -6.69 -21.12
C ASN A 50 1.86 -5.85 -20.50
N LYS A 51 0.91 -6.49 -19.81
CA LYS A 51 -0.18 -5.82 -19.09
C LYS A 51 0.19 -5.62 -17.62
N PHE A 52 -0.27 -4.53 -17.02
CA PHE A 52 -0.15 -4.28 -15.59
C PHE A 52 -1.36 -4.84 -14.83
N ARG A 53 -1.08 -5.61 -13.76
CA ARG A 53 -2.04 -6.19 -12.82
C ARG A 53 -1.81 -5.62 -11.41
N CYS A 54 -2.91 -5.45 -10.66
CA CYS A 54 -2.83 -5.00 -9.27
C CYS A 54 -2.42 -6.18 -8.40
N LEU A 55 -1.28 -6.08 -7.72
CA LEU A 55 -0.84 -7.05 -6.72
C LEU A 55 -1.64 -6.87 -5.43
N ILE A 56 -1.54 -5.68 -4.84
CA ILE A 56 -2.21 -5.33 -3.59
C ILE A 56 -2.86 -3.96 -3.73
N SER A 57 -4.07 -3.79 -3.20
CA SER A 57 -4.73 -2.50 -3.01
C SER A 57 -5.40 -2.48 -1.64
N LYS A 58 -4.86 -1.69 -0.72
CA LYS A 58 -5.32 -1.62 0.67
C LYS A 58 -5.62 -0.18 1.04
N ARG A 59 -6.75 0.01 1.72
CA ARG A 59 -7.18 1.27 2.29
C ARG A 59 -7.27 1.19 3.82
N MET A 60 -6.82 2.23 4.51
CA MET A 60 -7.06 2.48 5.93
C MET A 60 -7.62 3.90 6.09
N VAL A 61 -8.90 4.02 6.45
CA VAL A 61 -9.60 5.31 6.51
C VAL A 61 -9.42 6.10 5.19
N GLY A 62 -8.61 7.16 5.20
CA GLY A 62 -8.29 8.01 4.04
C GLY A 62 -6.98 7.67 3.31
N LEU A 63 -6.18 6.73 3.82
CA LEU A 63 -4.97 6.25 3.17
C LEU A 63 -5.28 5.12 2.20
N LEU A 64 -4.73 5.18 0.99
CA LEU A 64 -4.80 4.12 0.00
C LEU A 64 -3.41 3.87 -0.59
N ILE A 65 -2.96 2.62 -0.54
CA ILE A 65 -1.81 2.12 -1.29
C ILE A 65 -2.29 1.09 -2.30
N SER A 66 -1.76 1.18 -3.53
CA SER A 66 -1.98 0.16 -4.56
C SER A 66 -0.68 -0.12 -5.31
N VAL A 67 -0.22 -1.37 -5.28
CA VAL A 67 0.99 -1.83 -5.97
C VAL A 67 0.57 -2.56 -7.24
N TRP A 68 1.15 -2.17 -8.37
CA TRP A 68 0.86 -2.71 -9.70
C TRP A 68 2.15 -3.24 -10.32
N LEU A 69 2.07 -4.42 -10.91
CA LEU A 69 3.20 -5.12 -11.53
C LEU A 69 2.82 -5.52 -12.95
N ARG A 70 3.81 -5.67 -13.83
CA ARG A 70 3.59 -6.34 -15.12
C ARG A 70 3.18 -7.81 -14.90
N SER A 71 2.41 -8.36 -15.83
CA SER A 71 1.84 -9.70 -15.74
C SER A 71 2.92 -10.79 -15.71
N ASP A 72 3.99 -10.65 -16.50
CA ASP A 72 5.15 -11.56 -16.54
C ASP A 72 5.90 -11.65 -15.20
N LEU A 73 5.92 -10.58 -14.42
CA LEU A 73 6.56 -10.56 -13.09
C LEU A 73 5.70 -11.23 -12.02
N TYR A 74 4.41 -11.43 -12.25
CA TYR A 74 3.47 -11.87 -11.22
C TYR A 74 3.80 -13.27 -10.67
N GLN A 75 4.30 -14.17 -11.52
CA GLN A 75 4.71 -15.53 -11.12
C GLN A 75 5.92 -15.56 -10.16
N HIS A 76 6.71 -14.49 -10.14
CA HIS A 76 7.89 -14.38 -9.28
C HIS A 76 7.57 -13.73 -7.92
N VAL A 77 6.32 -13.29 -7.70
CA VAL A 77 5.91 -12.66 -6.45
C VAL A 77 5.62 -13.70 -5.38
N LYS A 78 6.23 -13.54 -4.21
CA LYS A 78 6.04 -14.38 -3.03
C LYS A 78 5.76 -13.50 -1.80
N ASN A 79 5.17 -14.10 -0.76
CA ASN A 79 5.13 -13.52 0.59
C ASN A 79 4.52 -12.10 0.67
N ALA A 80 3.48 -11.83 -0.12
CA ALA A 80 2.82 -10.54 -0.13
C ALA A 80 1.99 -10.31 1.15
N ASN A 81 2.31 -9.26 1.91
CA ASN A 81 1.74 -8.95 3.21
C ASN A 81 1.44 -7.44 3.32
N VAL A 82 0.50 -7.09 4.20
CA VAL A 82 0.04 -5.71 4.40
C VAL A 82 -0.10 -5.41 5.88
N SER A 83 0.48 -4.30 6.32
CA SER A 83 0.36 -3.78 7.68
C SER A 83 -0.32 -2.41 7.67
N CYS A 84 -1.21 -2.16 8.62
CA CYS A 84 -1.87 -0.86 8.79
C CYS A 84 -1.61 -0.36 10.21
N VAL A 85 -1.04 0.84 10.35
CA VAL A 85 -0.78 1.46 11.65
C VAL A 85 -1.53 2.77 11.70
N GLY A 86 -2.51 2.91 12.60
CA GLY A 86 -3.15 4.20 12.88
C GLY A 86 -2.38 4.99 13.93
N CYS A 87 -2.19 6.29 13.72
CA CYS A 87 -1.49 7.23 14.61
C CYS A 87 -2.38 8.42 15.02
N GLY A 88 -3.70 8.33 14.79
CA GLY A 88 -4.64 9.39 15.12
C GLY A 88 -5.01 9.42 16.60
N ILE A 89 -6.28 9.71 16.90
CA ILE A 89 -6.87 9.69 18.23
C ILE A 89 -6.49 8.40 18.98
N MET A 90 -5.99 8.56 20.20
CA MET A 90 -5.48 7.48 21.07
C MET A 90 -4.38 6.61 20.44
N GLY A 91 -3.64 7.15 19.46
CA GLY A 91 -2.60 6.41 18.75
C GLY A 91 -3.13 5.22 17.95
N ARG A 92 -4.44 5.18 17.62
CA ARG A 92 -5.04 4.01 16.93
C ARG A 92 -6.14 4.36 15.95
N LEU A 93 -6.93 5.38 16.22
CA LEU A 93 -8.13 5.74 15.44
C LEU A 93 -7.92 7.03 14.64
N GLY A 94 -8.27 7.04 13.36
CA GLY A 94 -8.28 8.27 12.57
C GLY A 94 -7.63 8.13 11.20
N ASN A 95 -7.42 9.24 10.52
CA ASN A 95 -6.85 9.30 9.16
C ASN A 95 -5.33 9.45 9.12
N LYS A 96 -4.67 9.50 10.27
CA LYS A 96 -3.21 9.57 10.38
C LYS A 96 -2.64 8.18 10.64
N GLY A 97 -1.44 7.93 10.12
CA GLY A 97 -0.75 6.65 10.22
C GLY A 97 -0.21 6.18 8.87
N SER A 98 -0.14 4.86 8.68
CA SER A 98 0.41 4.24 7.48
C SER A 98 -0.38 3.03 6.99
N VAL A 99 -0.22 2.74 5.70
CA VAL A 99 -0.45 1.42 5.11
C VAL A 99 0.83 0.99 4.41
N SER A 100 1.38 -0.14 4.84
CA SER A 100 2.65 -0.69 4.36
C SER A 100 2.39 -2.00 3.63
N VAL A 101 3.02 -2.20 2.48
CA VAL A 101 2.91 -3.41 1.65
C VAL A 101 4.29 -4.00 1.48
N ARG A 102 4.48 -5.25 1.92
CA ARG A 102 5.70 -6.02 1.71
C ARG A 102 5.44 -7.17 0.78
N PHE A 103 6.36 -7.45 -0.14
CA PHE A 103 6.37 -8.68 -0.93
C PHE A 103 7.80 -8.98 -1.36
N GLN A 104 8.03 -10.21 -1.79
CA GLN A 104 9.28 -10.61 -2.41
C GLN A 104 9.05 -10.80 -3.90
N LEU A 105 9.95 -10.27 -4.73
CA LEU A 105 9.99 -10.52 -6.16
C LEU A 105 11.30 -11.25 -6.46
N SER A 106 11.19 -12.51 -6.90
CA SER A 106 12.33 -13.43 -6.99
C SER A 106 13.06 -13.53 -5.65
N ASP A 107 14.27 -12.99 -5.53
CA ASP A 107 15.10 -13.02 -4.32
C ASP A 107 15.23 -11.65 -3.64
N THR A 108 14.50 -10.64 -4.14
CA THR A 108 14.54 -9.27 -3.59
C THR A 108 13.27 -8.95 -2.83
N SER A 109 13.41 -8.42 -1.61
CA SER A 109 12.30 -8.01 -0.75
C SER A 109 11.99 -6.52 -0.93
N PHE A 110 10.72 -6.20 -1.22
CA PHE A 110 10.25 -4.82 -1.36
C PHE A 110 9.29 -4.46 -0.22
N CYS A 111 9.41 -3.25 0.32
CA CYS A 111 8.42 -2.67 1.22
C CYS A 111 8.03 -1.25 0.79
N PHE A 112 6.78 -1.07 0.40
CA PHE A 112 6.21 0.24 0.06
C PHE A 112 5.39 0.75 1.24
N VAL A 113 5.68 1.96 1.70
CA VAL A 113 4.99 2.59 2.83
C VAL A 113 4.29 3.85 2.35
N CYS A 114 2.97 3.93 2.55
CA CYS A 114 2.20 5.15 2.35
C CYS A 114 1.77 5.69 3.71
N THR A 115 2.21 6.90 4.06
CA THR A 115 1.92 7.54 5.34
C THR A 115 1.04 8.78 5.17
N HIS A 116 0.39 9.19 6.24
CA HIS A 116 -0.29 10.47 6.42
C HIS A 116 -0.02 10.88 7.86
N LEU A 117 0.91 11.80 8.07
CA LEU A 117 1.34 12.24 9.41
C LEU A 117 0.52 13.45 9.87
N ALA A 118 0.64 13.82 11.14
CA ALA A 118 0.01 15.02 11.69
C ALA A 118 0.28 16.28 10.84
N SER A 119 -0.78 17.05 10.59
CA SER A 119 -0.73 18.35 9.93
C SER A 119 -0.51 19.46 10.96
N GLY A 120 -0.24 20.68 10.51
CA GLY A 120 -0.05 21.84 11.38
C GLY A 120 1.36 22.41 11.32
N GLY A 121 1.47 23.72 11.56
CA GLY A 121 2.72 24.49 11.54
C GLY A 121 3.03 25.19 12.86
N GLY A 122 2.32 24.85 13.94
CA GLY A 122 2.54 25.42 15.27
C GLY A 122 3.69 24.76 16.02
N GLU A 123 3.99 25.30 17.19
CA GLU A 123 4.93 24.70 18.12
C GLU A 123 4.41 23.33 18.59
N GLY A 124 5.27 22.31 18.56
CA GLY A 124 4.90 20.92 18.91
C GLY A 124 4.49 20.04 17.72
N ASP A 125 4.02 20.61 16.59
CA ASP A 125 3.54 19.79 15.46
C ASP A 125 4.64 18.96 14.79
N LYS A 126 5.88 19.46 14.79
CA LYS A 126 7.05 18.70 14.33
C LYS A 126 7.27 17.47 15.21
N GLN A 127 7.18 17.62 16.53
CA GLN A 127 7.35 16.55 17.50
C GLN A 127 6.27 15.49 17.31
N ILE A 128 5.01 15.90 17.06
CA ILE A 128 3.91 14.97 16.77
C ILE A 128 4.18 14.18 15.48
N ARG A 129 4.64 14.83 14.41
CA ARG A 129 5.02 14.14 13.16
C ARG A 129 6.15 13.12 13.38
N ASN A 130 7.17 13.48 14.15
CA ASN A 130 8.26 12.58 14.49
C ASN A 130 7.75 11.38 15.31
N SER A 131 6.88 11.60 16.29
CA SER A 131 6.24 10.54 17.08
C SER A 131 5.39 9.62 16.20
N ASN A 132 4.64 10.15 15.22
CA ASN A 132 3.93 9.32 14.25
C ASN A 132 4.87 8.44 13.44
N ALA A 133 6.02 8.96 12.99
CA ALA A 133 7.00 8.17 12.24
C ALA A 133 7.57 7.03 13.09
N ILE A 134 7.99 7.32 14.33
CA ILE A 134 8.49 6.32 15.29
C ILE A 134 7.43 5.24 15.56
N GLU A 135 6.17 5.63 15.73
CA GLU A 135 5.06 4.72 15.93
C GLU A 135 4.83 3.81 14.71
N ILE A 136 4.92 4.37 13.49
CA ILE A 136 4.81 3.61 12.24
C ILE A 136 5.94 2.58 12.13
N PHE A 137 7.19 2.96 12.40
CA PHE A 137 8.32 2.05 12.34
C PHE A 137 8.21 0.94 13.39
N SER A 138 7.84 1.27 14.62
CA SER A 138 7.75 0.30 15.73
C SER A 138 6.60 -0.68 15.58
N ARG A 139 5.44 -0.25 15.07
CA ARG A 139 4.22 -1.08 15.01
C ARG A 139 3.99 -1.77 13.67
N THR A 140 4.67 -1.36 12.61
CA THR A 140 4.56 -2.06 11.32
C THR A 140 5.16 -3.45 11.46
N SER A 141 4.34 -4.47 11.22
CA SER A 141 4.74 -5.88 11.28
C SER A 141 4.12 -6.68 10.12
N PHE A 142 4.92 -7.60 9.57
CA PHE A 142 4.56 -8.51 8.50
C PHE A 142 4.66 -9.97 8.99
N PRO A 143 3.55 -10.59 9.43
CA PRO A 143 3.57 -11.95 9.94
C PRO A 143 3.94 -12.97 8.84
N THR A 144 4.64 -14.02 9.22
CA THR A 144 4.96 -15.15 8.32
C THR A 144 3.92 -16.25 8.50
N THR A 145 3.34 -16.75 7.41
CA THR A 145 2.40 -17.88 7.45
C THR A 145 3.16 -19.20 7.36
N ASN A 146 3.15 -19.96 8.46
CA ASN A 146 3.39 -21.40 8.66
C ASN A 146 4.58 -22.10 7.94
N GLY A 147 5.59 -22.48 8.74
CA GLY A 147 6.06 -23.88 8.82
C GLY A 147 7.13 -24.39 7.86
N ARG A 148 7.46 -23.69 6.77
CA ARG A 148 8.59 -24.07 5.90
C ARG A 148 9.59 -22.92 5.82
N SER A 149 10.74 -23.11 6.48
CA SER A 149 11.96 -22.29 6.42
C SER A 149 11.70 -20.78 6.28
N SER A 150 11.23 -20.15 7.36
CA SER A 150 11.01 -18.70 7.49
C SER A 150 12.31 -17.88 7.63
N VAL A 151 13.42 -18.40 7.12
CA VAL A 151 14.73 -17.82 7.40
C VAL A 151 14.89 -16.63 6.45
N ASP A 152 14.96 -15.42 7.03
CA ASP A 152 15.34 -14.13 6.41
C ASP A 152 14.30 -13.28 5.67
N LEU A 153 12.99 -13.48 5.89
CA LEU A 153 12.03 -12.47 5.43
C LEU A 153 11.97 -11.26 6.38
N PRO A 154 12.12 -10.01 5.89
CA PRO A 154 11.94 -8.81 6.69
C PRO A 154 10.56 -8.77 7.37
N LYS A 155 10.57 -8.60 8.69
CA LYS A 155 9.34 -8.60 9.52
C LYS A 155 8.86 -7.19 9.80
N ARG A 156 9.76 -6.20 9.75
CA ARG A 156 9.52 -4.78 9.95
C ARG A 156 10.10 -3.97 8.80
N ILE A 157 9.73 -2.70 8.72
CA ILE A 157 10.24 -1.78 7.69
C ILE A 157 11.77 -1.69 7.73
N LEU A 158 12.34 -1.60 8.94
CA LEU A 158 13.79 -1.44 9.13
C LEU A 158 14.58 -2.74 8.97
N ASP A 159 13.91 -3.89 8.78
CA ASP A 159 14.58 -5.16 8.52
C ASP A 159 14.89 -5.33 7.00
N HIS A 160 14.53 -4.35 6.16
CA HIS A 160 14.88 -4.30 4.74
C HIS A 160 16.17 -3.48 4.59
N GLU A 161 17.33 -4.15 4.46
CA GLU A 161 18.60 -3.52 4.03
C GLU A 161 18.73 -3.47 2.51
#